data_AF-A0A1N7DYN4-F1
#
_entry.id   AF-A0A1N7DYN4-F1
#
_cell.length_a   1.000
_cell.length_b   1.000
_cell.length_c   1.000
_cell.angle_alpha   90.00
_cell.angle_beta   90.00
_cell.angle_gamma   90.00
#
_symmetry.space_group_name_H-M   'P 1'
#
loop_
_entity.id
_entity.type
_entity.pdbx_description
1 polymer ?
#
loop_
_entity_poly.entity_id
_entity_poly.type
_entity_poly.pdbx_seq_one_letter_code
_entity_poly.pdbx_strand_id
1 'polypeptide(L)' 'MTIEAGKTYFFTKSGNEVRAIAPTTPYRGQAMWEVERTDGASAGKRMDVPARALVTQLN' A
#
# COMPACT_ATOMS: atom_id res chain seq x y z
N MET A 1 -8.89 9.66 -4.25
CA MET A 1 -7.42 9.72 -4.30
C MET A 1 -6.96 8.71 -5.34
N THR A 2 -6.09 9.12 -6.25
CA THR A 2 -5.45 8.22 -7.22
C THR A 2 -4.13 7.74 -6.62
N ILE A 3 -3.88 6.43 -6.66
CA ILE A 3 -2.61 5.84 -6.22
C ILE A 3 -1.65 5.85 -7.40
N GLU A 4 -0.42 6.27 -7.15
CA GLU A 4 0.64 6.40 -8.15
C GLU A 4 1.75 5.39 -7.84
N ALA A 5 2.18 4.64 -8.85
CA ALA A 5 3.33 3.74 -8.73
C ALA A 5 4.60 4.54 -8.40
N GLY A 6 5.45 3.98 -7.53
CA GLY A 6 6.68 4.61 -7.05
C GLY A 6 6.50 5.57 -5.87
N LYS A 7 5.27 5.99 -5.55
CA LYS A 7 5.00 6.91 -4.44
C LYS A 7 4.82 6.18 -3.11
N THR A 8 5.20 6.84 -2.03
CA THR A 8 5.01 6.33 -0.66
C THR A 8 3.66 6.71 -0.08
N TYR A 9 3.10 5.80 0.69
CA TYR A 9 1.82 5.90 1.39
C TYR A 9 1.93 5.20 2.74
N PHE A 10 0.98 5.47 3.64
CA PHE A 10 0.81 4.70 4.86
C PHE A 10 -0.28 3.64 4.67
N PHE A 11 0.04 2.41 5.07
CA PHE A 11 -0.95 1.34 5.14
C PHE A 11 -1.68 1.37 6.48
N THR A 12 -2.91 1.87 6.48
CA THR A 12 -3.70 2.20 7.69
C THR A 12 -3.84 1.05 8.67
N LYS A 13 -3.94 -0.20 8.20
CA LYS A 13 -4.09 -1.37 9.07
C LYS A 13 -2.89 -1.60 9.99
N SER A 14 -1.70 -1.22 9.55
CA SER A 14 -0.46 -1.53 10.25
C SER A 14 0.39 -0.32 10.59
N GLY A 15 0.00 0.88 10.11
CA GLY A 15 0.75 2.12 10.28
C GLY A 15 2.08 2.20 9.50
N ASN A 16 2.44 1.16 8.74
CA ASN A 16 3.72 1.12 8.05
C ASN A 16 3.70 2.02 6.82
N GLU A 17 4.82 2.69 6.57
CA GLU A 17 5.08 3.31 5.27
C GLU A 17 5.37 2.22 4.23
N VAL A 18 4.76 2.39 3.07
CA VAL A 18 4.85 1.47 1.94
C VAL A 18 4.98 2.26 0.64
N ARG A 19 5.77 1.74 -0.30
CA ARG A 19 5.87 2.24 -1.68
C ARG A 19 4.90 1.47 -2.56
N ALA A 20 4.05 2.18 -3.31
CA ALA A 20 3.15 1.57 -4.27
C ALA A 20 3.92 1.04 -5.49
N ILE A 21 3.63 -0.19 -5.92
CA ILE A 21 4.27 -0.82 -7.07
C ILE A 21 3.32 -0.81 -8.28
N ALA A 22 2.19 -1.51 -8.18
CA ALA A 22 1.23 -1.62 -9.28
C ALA A 22 -0.18 -1.99 -8.78
N PRO A 23 -1.24 -1.65 -9.55
CA PRO A 23 -2.56 -2.23 -9.33
C PRO A 23 -2.53 -3.75 -9.50
N THR A 24 -3.27 -4.48 -8.67
CA THR A 24 -3.41 -5.95 -8.79
C THR A 24 -4.87 -6.36 -9.01
N THR A 25 -5.09 -7.65 -9.21
CA THR A 25 -6.43 -8.23 -9.40
C THR A 25 -7.34 -7.84 -8.22
N PRO A 26 -8.53 -7.26 -8.49
CA PRO A 26 -9.47 -6.93 -7.42
C PRO A 26 -9.82 -8.15 -6.57
N TYR A 27 -9.80 -7.99 -5.25
CA TYR A 27 -10.18 -9.03 -4.31
C TYR A 27 -11.53 -8.70 -3.69
N ARG A 28 -12.52 -9.57 -3.88
CA ARG A 28 -13.91 -9.38 -3.40
C ARG A 28 -14.49 -8.01 -3.78
N GLY A 29 -14.27 -7.61 -5.04
CA GLY A 29 -14.75 -6.32 -5.57
C GLY A 29 -14.00 -5.08 -5.08
N GLN A 30 -12.92 -5.24 -4.31
CA GLN A 30 -12.08 -4.13 -3.87
C GLN A 30 -10.86 -4.00 -4.78
N ALA A 31 -10.56 -2.77 -5.22
CA ALA A 31 -9.31 -2.47 -5.91
C ALA A 31 -8.13 -2.75 -4.97
N MET A 32 -7.14 -3.48 -5.47
CA MET A 32 -5.95 -3.90 -4.73
C MET A 32 -4.70 -3.29 -5.37
N TRP A 33 -3.66 -3.12 -4.56
CA TRP A 33 -2.35 -2.67 -5.00
C TRP A 33 -1.26 -3.51 -4.36
N GLU A 34 -0.28 -3.91 -5.16
CA GLU A 34 0.99 -4.42 -4.66
C GLU A 34 1.78 -3.25 -4.09
N VAL A 35 2.27 -3.41 -2.87
CA VAL A 35 3.10 -2.43 -2.17
C VAL A 35 4.31 -3.09 -1.55
N GLU A 36 5.38 -2.33 -1.37
CA GLU A 36 6.60 -2.75 -0.68
C GLU A 36 6.79 -1.92 0.58
N ARG A 37 7.06 -2.57 1.72
CA ARG A 37 7.36 -1.85 2.97
C ARG A 37 8.69 -1.13 2.85
N THR A 38 8.71 0.15 3.18
CA THR A 38 9.92 0.99 3.10
C THR A 38 10.69 1.06 4.41
N ASP A 39 10.08 0.68 5.53
CA ASP A 39 10.66 0.82 6.87
C ASP A 39 10.45 -0.41 7.78
N GLY A 40 11.22 -0.47 8.86
CA GLY A 40 11.15 -1.44 9.94
C GLY A 40 11.74 -2.82 9.59
N ALA A 41 11.56 -3.78 10.50
CA ALA A 41 12.08 -5.15 10.35
C ALA A 41 11.48 -5.96 9.17
N SER A 42 10.51 -5.37 8.46
CA SER A 42 9.88 -5.96 7.28
C SER A 42 10.08 -5.13 6.02
N ALA A 43 11.03 -4.18 6.01
CA ALA A 43 11.43 -3.45 4.82
C ALA A 43 11.78 -4.42 3.67
N GLY A 44 11.38 -4.06 2.44
CA GLY A 44 11.55 -4.87 1.24
C GLY A 44 10.52 -5.99 1.05
N LYS A 45 9.68 -6.30 2.05
CA LYS A 45 8.58 -7.26 1.87
C LYS A 45 7.45 -6.65 1.06
N ARG A 46 6.91 -7.44 0.12
CA ARG A 46 5.78 -7.06 -0.73
C ARG A 46 4.48 -7.69 -0.27
N MET A 47 3.38 -6.98 -0.50
CA MET A 47 2.04 -7.47 -0.21
C MET A 47 0.96 -6.73 -1.00
N ASP A 48 -0.15 -7.42 -1.24
CA ASP A 48 -1.35 -6.83 -1.81
C ASP A 48 -2.22 -6.24 -0.71
N VAL A 49 -2.56 -4.96 -0.85
CA VAL A 49 -3.42 -4.24 0.10
C VAL A 49 -4.58 -3.57 -0.62
N PRO A 50 -5.73 -3.37 0.06
CA PRO A 50 -6.82 -2.60 -0.52
C PRO A 50 -6.36 -1.17 -0.80
N ALA A 51 -6.67 -0.65 -1.99
CA ALA A 51 -6.36 0.73 -2.37
C ALA A 51 -6.88 1.75 -1.35
N ARG A 52 -8.07 1.51 -0.81
CA ARG A 52 -8.70 2.34 0.23
C ARG A 52 -7.98 2.36 1.58
N ALA A 53 -7.02 1.45 1.79
CA ALA A 53 -6.22 1.38 2.99
C ALA A 53 -4.86 2.10 2.84
N LEU A 54 -4.58 2.70 1.67
CA LEU A 54 -3.43 3.57 1.46
C LEU A 54 -3.83 5.02 1.62
N VAL A 55 -3.12 5.73 2.49
CA VAL A 55 -3.34 7.15 2.79
C VAL A 55 -2.03 7.93 2.75
N THR A 56 -2.09 9.23 2.52
CA THR A 56 -0.88 10.08 2.53
C THR A 56 -0.46 10.52 3.94
N GLN A 57 -1.33 10.34 4.94
CA GLN A 57 -1.07 10.66 6.34
C GLN A 57 -1.89 9.74 7.25
N LEU A 58 -1.30 9.32 8.38
CA LEU A 58 -2.02 8.65 9.45
C LEU A 58 -2.68 9.70 10.35
N ASN A 59 -3.96 9.50 10.68
CA ASN A 59 -4.66 10.31 11.68
C ASN A 59 -4.32 9.84 13.09
#